data_AF-A0A177MPZ6-F1
#
_entry.id   AF-A0A177MPZ6-F1
#
_cell.length_a   1.000
_cell.length_b   1.000
_cell.length_c   1.000
_cell.angle_alpha   90.00
_cell.angle_beta   90.00
_cell.angle_gamma   90.00
#
_symmetry.space_group_name_H-M   'P 1'
#
loop_
_entity.id
_entity.type
_entity.pdbx_description
1 polymer ?
#
loop_
_entity_poly.entity_id
_entity_poly.type
_entity_poly.pdbx_seq_one_letter_code
_entity_poly.pdbx_strand_id
1 'polypeptide(L)'
;MNATVASKIRALRATLSDHVLIGKIADVFYAKMLDDYRINRFFFTRPAAEQADALKAFLKAYFNTFNSADEKVLDALDGYFTTAFARTNAKPSLVTGNDFAFLLDIVGGQEIRTITLLTPAHCFLIKLGPDDFHYDIVMEHLADSLKQLNITEDLTYQILALAEKGRDGLLARGVEVKKAA
;
A
#
# COMPACT_ATOMS: atom_id res chain seq x y z
N MET A 1 -7.08 7.91 -28.45
CA MET A 1 -5.81 7.73 -27.69
C MET A 1 -4.67 7.69 -28.68
N ASN A 2 -3.66 8.57 -28.55
CA ASN A 2 -2.58 8.74 -29.53
C ASN A 2 -1.57 7.58 -29.44
N ALA A 3 -1.08 7.05 -30.58
CA ALA A 3 -0.21 5.86 -30.62
C ALA A 3 1.04 5.97 -29.73
N THR A 4 1.57 7.18 -29.56
CA THR A 4 2.72 7.52 -28.70
C THR A 4 2.44 7.35 -27.20
N VAL A 5 1.19 7.55 -26.75
CA VAL A 5 0.83 7.37 -25.34
C VAL A 5 0.72 5.88 -25.01
N ALA A 6 0.18 5.08 -25.93
CA ALA A 6 0.06 3.64 -25.76
C ALA A 6 1.43 2.95 -25.71
N SER A 7 2.40 3.41 -26.51
CA SER A 7 3.78 2.88 -26.48
C SER A 7 4.51 3.23 -25.18
N LYS A 8 4.36 4.46 -24.67
CA LYS A 8 4.93 4.86 -23.38
C LYS A 8 4.37 4.03 -22.22
N ILE A 9 3.05 3.82 -22.18
CA ILE A 9 2.42 2.98 -21.14
C ILE A 9 2.94 1.53 -21.21
N ARG A 10 3.10 0.98 -22.41
CA ARG A 10 3.65 -0.38 -22.58
C ARG A 10 5.09 -0.48 -22.08
N ALA A 11 5.93 0.51 -22.41
CA ALA A 11 7.31 0.57 -21.94
C ALA A 11 7.39 0.65 -20.40
N LEU A 12 6.60 1.55 -19.79
CA LEU A 12 6.51 1.66 -18.33
C LEU A 12 6.10 0.32 -17.69
N ARG A 13 5.05 -0.33 -18.22
CA ARG A 13 4.61 -1.64 -17.71
C ARG A 13 5.72 -2.68 -17.79
N ALA A 14 6.44 -2.74 -18.92
CA ALA A 14 7.54 -3.69 -19.07
C ALA A 14 8.65 -3.45 -18.02
N THR A 15 8.99 -2.19 -17.73
CA THR A 15 9.96 -1.86 -16.68
C THR A 15 9.46 -2.22 -15.29
N LEU A 16 8.18 -1.96 -14.98
CA LEU A 16 7.59 -2.29 -13.68
C LEU A 16 7.40 -3.81 -13.48
N SER A 17 7.32 -4.59 -14.55
CA SER A 17 7.28 -6.05 -14.48
C SER A 17 8.67 -6.67 -14.22
N ASP A 18 9.77 -5.91 -14.24
CA ASP A 18 11.09 -6.41 -13.85
C ASP A 18 11.15 -6.62 -12.33
N HIS A 19 10.88 -7.85 -11.90
CA HIS A 19 10.87 -8.22 -10.48
C HIS A 19 12.24 -8.08 -9.80
N VAL A 20 13.35 -8.11 -10.55
CA VAL A 20 14.70 -7.91 -9.97
C VAL A 20 14.88 -6.44 -9.61
N LEU A 21 14.52 -5.54 -10.52
CA LEU A 21 14.55 -4.11 -10.27
C LEU A 21 13.59 -3.72 -9.14
N ILE A 22 12.33 -4.15 -9.21
CA ILE A 22 11.32 -3.85 -8.20
C ILE A 22 11.71 -4.44 -6.84
N GLY A 23 12.28 -5.64 -6.81
CA GLY A 23 12.78 -6.25 -5.57
C GLY A 23 13.83 -5.40 -4.89
N LYS A 24 14.83 -4.90 -5.64
CA LYS A 24 15.86 -4.00 -5.10
C LYS A 24 15.29 -2.68 -4.60
N ILE A 25 14.35 -2.07 -5.34
CA ILE A 25 13.65 -0.86 -4.91
C ILE A 25 12.93 -1.13 -3.59
N ALA A 26 12.18 -2.23 -3.51
CA ALA A 26 11.46 -2.61 -2.31
C ALA A 26 12.40 -2.82 -1.12
N ASP A 27 13.53 -3.51 -1.30
CA ASP A 27 14.49 -3.74 -0.21
C ASP A 27 15.07 -2.43 0.36
N VAL A 28 15.50 -1.51 -0.50
CA VAL A 28 16.04 -0.19 -0.06
C VAL A 28 14.96 0.66 0.60
N PHE A 29 13.78 0.72 -0.02
CA PHE A 29 12.63 1.46 0.48
C PHE A 29 12.16 0.95 1.84
N TYR A 30 12.07 -0.38 2.00
CA TYR A 30 11.64 -0.99 3.24
C TYR A 30 12.61 -0.73 4.39
N ALA A 31 13.92 -0.81 4.12
CA ALA A 31 14.95 -0.51 5.11
C ALA A 31 14.81 0.93 5.64
N LYS A 32 14.57 1.92 4.75
CA LYS A 32 14.34 3.31 5.15
C LYS A 32 13.08 3.48 5.98
N MET A 33 12.00 2.78 5.63
CA MET A 33 10.75 2.86 6.39
C MET A 33 10.90 2.34 7.82
N LEU A 34 11.67 1.28 8.03
CA LEU A 34 11.89 0.72 9.37
C LEU A 34 12.86 1.58 10.23
N ASP A 35 13.77 2.30 9.59
CA ASP A 35 14.73 3.18 10.27
C ASP A 35 14.08 4.50 10.76
N ASP A 36 13.04 4.97 10.08
CA ASP A 36 12.36 6.22 10.41
C ASP A 36 11.33 6.07 11.54
N TYR A 37 11.62 6.65 12.71
CA TYR A 37 10.75 6.63 13.90
C TYR A 37 9.33 7.17 13.66
N ARG A 38 9.13 8.05 12.67
CA ARG A 38 7.84 8.67 12.36
C ARG A 38 6.84 7.66 11.82
N ILE A 39 7.32 6.62 11.12
CA ILE A 39 6.50 5.60 10.48
C ILE A 39 6.76 4.18 11.00
N ASN A 40 7.96 3.88 11.53
CA ASN A 40 8.28 2.54 12.04
C ASN A 40 7.38 2.10 13.19
N ARG A 41 6.79 3.06 13.93
CA ARG A 41 5.82 2.83 15.01
C ARG A 41 4.56 2.06 14.57
N PHE A 42 4.27 2.04 13.27
CA PHE A 42 3.16 1.28 12.71
C PHE A 42 3.51 -0.19 12.47
N PHE A 43 4.78 -0.48 12.18
CA PHE A 43 5.24 -1.81 11.86
C PHE A 43 5.34 -2.67 13.12
N PHE A 44 5.06 -3.96 12.98
CA PHE A 44 5.15 -4.91 14.06
C PHE A 44 6.53 -5.59 14.13
N THR A 45 6.83 -6.19 15.28
CA THR A 45 8.11 -6.87 15.53
C THR A 45 8.16 -8.21 14.79
N ARG A 46 8.55 -8.15 13.51
CA ARG A 46 8.96 -9.31 12.69
C ARG A 46 10.28 -9.02 12.00
N PRO A 47 11.05 -10.04 11.58
CA PRO A 47 12.27 -9.81 10.82
C PRO A 47 12.01 -8.96 9.58
N ALA A 48 12.82 -7.91 9.38
CA ALA A 48 12.67 -6.98 8.26
C ALA A 48 12.62 -7.69 6.90
N ALA A 49 13.41 -8.76 6.74
CA ALA A 49 13.44 -9.58 5.54
C ALA A 49 12.08 -10.22 5.23
N GLU A 50 11.40 -10.79 6.23
CA GLU A 50 10.08 -11.41 6.04
C GLU A 50 9.02 -10.39 5.60
N GLN A 51 9.07 -9.19 6.18
CA GLN A 51 8.11 -8.15 5.83
C GLN A 51 8.38 -7.57 4.42
N ALA A 52 9.66 -7.37 4.07
CA ALA A 52 10.08 -6.96 2.73
C ALA A 52 9.73 -8.02 1.68
N ASP A 53 9.89 -9.30 1.99
CA ASP A 53 9.50 -10.41 1.11
C ASP A 53 7.99 -10.43 0.84
N ALA A 54 7.17 -10.14 1.85
CA ALA A 54 5.72 -10.02 1.67
C ALA A 54 5.36 -8.82 0.76
N LEU A 55 6.03 -7.67 0.92
CA LEU A 55 5.84 -6.53 0.01
C LEU A 55 6.23 -6.89 -1.42
N LYS A 56 7.38 -7.55 -1.61
CA LYS A 56 7.85 -8.00 -2.94
C LYS A 56 6.88 -9.00 -3.57
N ALA A 57 6.30 -9.90 -2.79
CA ALA A 57 5.29 -10.84 -3.28
C ALA A 57 4.04 -10.11 -3.80
N PHE A 58 3.54 -9.10 -3.07
CA PHE A 58 2.45 -8.24 -3.52
C PHE A 58 2.80 -7.48 -4.80
N LEU A 59 3.94 -6.79 -4.84
CA LEU A 59 4.36 -6.02 -6.01
C LEU A 59 4.51 -6.91 -7.25
N LYS A 60 5.07 -8.12 -7.08
CA LYS A 60 5.17 -9.13 -8.14
C LYS A 60 3.79 -9.54 -8.66
N ALA A 61 2.83 -9.82 -7.77
CA ALA A 61 1.48 -10.16 -8.17
C ALA A 61 0.83 -9.00 -8.95
N TYR A 62 0.93 -7.77 -8.43
CA TYR A 62 0.35 -6.58 -9.04
C TYR A 62 0.95 -6.27 -10.42
N PHE A 63 2.28 -6.25 -10.55
CA PHE A 63 2.94 -5.92 -11.83
C PHE A 63 2.87 -7.03 -12.88
N ASN A 64 2.34 -8.20 -12.54
CA ASN A 64 2.01 -9.23 -13.53
C ASN A 64 0.65 -8.98 -14.18
N THR A 65 -0.32 -8.46 -13.45
CA THR A 65 -1.71 -8.29 -13.93
C THR A 65 -2.06 -6.85 -14.24
N PHE A 66 -1.40 -5.89 -13.59
CA PHE A 66 -1.78 -4.47 -13.51
C PHE A 66 -3.26 -4.28 -13.14
N ASN A 67 -3.81 -5.21 -12.36
CA ASN A 67 -5.20 -5.21 -11.94
C ASN A 67 -5.27 -5.34 -10.42
N SER A 68 -5.68 -4.26 -9.75
CA SER A 68 -5.83 -4.22 -8.29
C SER A 68 -7.01 -5.05 -7.78
N ALA A 69 -7.97 -5.42 -8.64
CA ALA A 69 -9.11 -6.25 -8.28
C ALA A 69 -8.85 -7.76 -8.51
N ASP A 70 -7.66 -8.13 -8.99
CA ASP A 70 -7.28 -9.53 -9.16
C ASP A 70 -7.17 -10.23 -7.80
N GLU A 71 -7.73 -11.44 -7.70
CA GLU A 71 -7.80 -12.17 -6.44
C GLU A 71 -6.42 -12.46 -5.85
N LYS A 72 -5.44 -12.84 -6.68
CA LYS A 72 -4.08 -13.16 -6.21
C LYS A 72 -3.36 -11.90 -5.73
N VAL A 73 -3.67 -10.76 -6.34
CA VAL A 73 -3.16 -9.46 -5.90
C VAL A 73 -3.72 -9.09 -4.54
N LEU A 74 -5.03 -9.24 -4.35
CA LEU A 74 -5.71 -8.96 -3.08
C LEU A 74 -5.23 -9.90 -1.97
N ASP A 75 -5.04 -11.18 -2.24
CA ASP A 75 -4.53 -12.16 -1.28
C ASP A 75 -3.07 -11.85 -0.89
N ALA A 76 -2.23 -11.48 -1.85
CA ALA A 76 -0.85 -11.06 -1.57
C ALA A 76 -0.81 -9.75 -0.75
N LEU A 77 -1.72 -8.82 -1.03
CA LEU A 77 -1.86 -7.57 -0.28
C LEU A 77 -2.31 -7.83 1.18
N ASP A 78 -3.26 -8.74 1.38
CA ASP A 78 -3.71 -9.15 2.71
C ASP A 78 -2.59 -9.82 3.50
N GLY A 79 -1.82 -10.70 2.84
CA GLY A 79 -0.63 -11.32 3.42
C GLY A 79 0.45 -10.30 3.81
N TYR A 80 0.67 -9.26 2.99
CA TYR A 80 1.57 -8.16 3.32
C TYR A 80 1.11 -7.39 4.56
N PHE A 81 -0.14 -6.92 4.59
CA PHE A 81 -0.64 -6.17 5.75
C PHE A 81 -0.62 -6.99 7.04
N THR A 82 -0.91 -8.29 6.94
CA THR A 82 -0.81 -9.22 8.06
C THR A 82 0.63 -9.34 8.56
N THR A 83 1.59 -9.45 7.66
CA THR A 83 2.99 -9.64 8.03
C THR A 83 3.60 -8.36 8.61
N ALA A 84 3.32 -7.21 8.01
CA ALA A 84 3.93 -5.94 8.40
C ALA A 84 3.27 -5.28 9.63
N PHE A 85 1.94 -5.40 9.80
CA PHE A 85 1.20 -4.59 10.78
C PHE A 85 0.41 -5.38 11.82
N ALA A 86 0.17 -6.69 11.63
CA ALA A 86 -0.61 -7.47 12.59
C ALA A 86 0.19 -7.77 13.87
N ARG A 87 -0.39 -7.40 15.02
CA ARG A 87 0.19 -7.67 16.35
C ARG A 87 0.10 -9.14 16.77
N THR A 88 -0.87 -9.88 16.26
CA THR A 88 -1.10 -11.30 16.53
C THR A 88 -1.74 -11.97 15.32
N ASN A 89 -1.70 -13.30 15.23
CA ASN A 89 -2.48 -14.09 14.25
C ASN A 89 -4.00 -14.03 14.49
N ALA A 90 -4.48 -13.05 15.25
CA ALA A 90 -5.91 -12.87 15.51
C ALA A 90 -6.61 -12.56 14.19
N LYS A 91 -7.78 -13.17 14.00
CA LYS A 91 -8.63 -12.90 12.83
C LYS A 91 -8.85 -11.39 12.69
N PRO A 92 -8.85 -10.85 11.46
CA PRO A 92 -9.22 -9.46 11.22
C PRO A 92 -10.52 -9.16 11.98
N SER A 93 -10.58 -7.99 12.59
CA SER A 93 -11.80 -7.54 13.26
C SER A 93 -12.94 -7.57 12.26
N LEU A 94 -13.95 -8.40 12.51
CA LEU A 94 -15.20 -8.39 11.75
C LEU A 94 -15.97 -7.08 11.95
N VAL A 95 -15.61 -6.34 13.00
CA VAL A 95 -16.07 -4.97 13.23
C VAL A 95 -15.29 -4.07 12.26
N THR A 96 -15.90 -3.80 11.10
CA THR A 96 -15.61 -2.62 10.29
C THR A 96 -15.89 -1.39 11.13
N GLY A 97 -15.16 -0.29 10.94
CA GLY A 97 -15.37 0.93 11.75
C GLY A 97 -16.81 1.49 11.72
N ASN A 98 -17.68 0.92 10.89
CA ASN A 98 -19.09 1.28 10.75
C ASN A 98 -20.05 0.50 11.66
N ASP A 99 -19.66 -0.65 12.22
CA ASP A 99 -20.60 -1.53 12.95
C ASP A 99 -21.18 -0.90 14.23
N PHE A 100 -20.47 0.06 14.81
CA PHE A 100 -20.94 0.86 15.93
C PHE A 100 -21.17 2.34 15.58
N ALA A 101 -21.09 2.70 14.31
CA ALA A 101 -21.19 4.10 13.89
C ALA A 101 -22.58 4.70 14.19
N PHE A 102 -23.62 3.87 14.26
CA PHE A 102 -24.95 4.26 14.74
C PHE A 102 -24.92 4.88 16.14
N LEU A 103 -23.98 4.50 17.02
CA LEU A 103 -23.86 5.09 18.37
C LEU A 103 -23.35 6.53 18.32
N LEU A 104 -22.54 6.90 17.33
CA LEU A 104 -22.03 8.26 17.16
C LEU A 104 -23.10 9.19 16.60
N ASP A 105 -23.97 8.66 15.73
CA ASP A 105 -25.15 9.37 15.24
C ASP A 105 -26.14 9.67 16.37
N ILE A 106 -26.44 8.67 17.22
CA ILE A 106 -27.37 8.79 18.36
C ILE A 106 -26.89 9.80 19.42
N VAL A 107 -25.57 9.92 19.65
CA VAL A 107 -25.03 10.72 20.77
C VAL A 107 -24.58 12.13 20.35
N GLY A 108 -24.33 12.42 19.06
CA GLY A 108 -23.71 13.70 18.69
C GLY A 108 -23.81 14.19 17.25
N GLY A 109 -24.61 13.57 16.37
CA GLY A 109 -24.86 14.06 15.01
C GLY A 109 -23.61 14.28 14.16
N GLN A 110 -22.54 13.52 14.41
CA GLN A 110 -21.32 13.58 13.61
C GLN A 110 -21.50 12.76 12.33
N GLU A 111 -21.09 13.30 11.18
CA GLU A 111 -21.07 12.51 9.94
C GLU A 111 -20.09 11.34 10.08
N ILE A 112 -20.64 10.13 9.98
CA ILE A 112 -19.87 8.89 9.97
C ILE A 112 -19.08 8.86 8.67
N ARG A 113 -17.75 8.97 8.77
CA ARG A 113 -16.88 8.74 7.62
C ARG A 113 -16.88 7.26 7.30
N THR A 114 -17.31 6.90 6.10
CA THR A 114 -17.21 5.53 5.58
C THR A 114 -15.74 5.12 5.51
N ILE A 115 -15.35 4.13 6.31
CA ILE A 115 -14.01 3.55 6.26
C ILE A 115 -14.00 2.44 5.21
N THR A 116 -13.17 2.59 4.19
CA THR A 116 -13.03 1.60 3.14
C THR A 116 -11.67 0.93 3.22
N LEU A 117 -11.65 -0.36 3.55
CA LEU A 117 -10.40 -1.12 3.62
C LEU A 117 -10.00 -1.68 2.25
N LEU A 118 -8.69 -1.74 1.96
CA LEU A 118 -8.15 -2.42 0.79
C LEU A 118 -8.30 -3.95 0.92
N THR A 119 -8.04 -4.47 2.12
CA THR A 119 -8.16 -5.88 2.49
C THR A 119 -8.56 -5.97 3.97
N PRO A 120 -9.07 -7.11 4.46
CA PRO A 120 -9.35 -7.29 5.88
C PRO A 120 -8.13 -6.97 6.79
N ALA A 121 -6.93 -7.41 6.43
CA ALA A 121 -5.71 -7.13 7.20
C ALA A 121 -5.30 -5.65 7.21
N HIS A 122 -5.76 -4.84 6.25
CA HIS A 122 -5.53 -3.39 6.24
C HIS A 122 -6.01 -2.70 7.53
N CYS A 123 -7.01 -3.27 8.22
CA CYS A 123 -7.51 -2.73 9.48
C CYS A 123 -6.44 -2.59 10.56
N PHE A 124 -5.37 -3.40 10.54
CA PHE A 124 -4.29 -3.32 11.52
C PHE A 124 -3.56 -1.99 11.45
N LEU A 125 -3.31 -1.49 10.23
CA LEU A 125 -2.69 -0.19 10.01
C LEU A 125 -3.66 0.94 10.37
N ILE A 126 -4.91 0.90 9.88
CA ILE A 126 -5.89 1.97 10.09
C ILE A 126 -6.19 2.23 11.57
N LYS A 127 -6.21 1.18 12.40
CA LYS A 127 -6.39 1.32 13.86
C LYS A 127 -5.28 2.12 14.55
N LEU A 128 -4.12 2.25 13.92
CA LEU A 128 -3.00 3.05 14.44
C LEU A 128 -3.07 4.52 14.00
N GLY A 129 -4.03 4.89 13.17
CA GLY A 129 -4.31 6.27 12.76
C GLY A 129 -3.22 6.90 11.89
N PRO A 130 -2.77 6.27 10.78
CA PRO A 130 -1.97 6.98 9.79
C PRO A 130 -2.80 8.13 9.18
N ASP A 131 -2.10 9.17 8.75
CA ASP A 131 -2.66 10.35 8.10
C ASP A 131 -1.78 10.78 6.92
N ASP A 132 -2.10 11.89 6.28
CA ASP A 132 -1.35 12.39 5.12
C ASP A 132 0.13 12.69 5.45
N PHE A 133 0.43 13.12 6.68
CA PHE A 133 1.81 13.37 7.10
C PHE A 133 2.64 12.09 7.07
N HIS A 134 2.07 10.97 7.54
CA HIS A 134 2.75 9.67 7.47
C HIS A 134 2.92 9.20 6.03
N TYR A 135 1.93 9.43 5.18
CA TYR A 135 2.00 9.07 3.78
C TYR A 135 3.07 9.87 3.04
N ASP A 136 3.19 11.17 3.30
CA ASP A 136 4.20 12.04 2.69
C ASP A 136 5.62 11.57 3.03
N ILE A 137 5.84 11.09 4.26
CA ILE A 137 7.12 10.49 4.67
C ILE A 137 7.41 9.19 3.90
N VAL A 138 6.38 8.36 3.67
CA VAL A 138 6.52 7.16 2.85
C VAL A 138 6.92 7.52 1.42
N MET A 139 6.31 8.57 0.84
CA MET A 139 6.66 9.06 -0.49
C MET A 139 8.06 9.67 -0.56
N GLU A 140 8.51 10.37 0.49
CA GLU A 140 9.88 10.85 0.66
C GLU A 140 10.88 9.69 0.62
N HIS A 141 10.65 8.64 1.41
CA HIS A 141 11.51 7.44 1.41
C HIS A 141 11.52 6.71 0.07
N LEU A 142 10.38 6.67 -0.63
CA LEU A 142 10.31 6.09 -1.96
C LEU A 142 11.15 6.90 -2.95
N ALA A 143 11.02 8.23 -2.95
CA ALA A 143 11.81 9.11 -3.81
C ALA A 143 13.32 8.98 -3.55
N ASP A 144 13.71 8.95 -2.27
CA ASP A 144 15.10 8.76 -1.87
C ASP A 144 15.66 7.40 -2.28
N SER A 145 14.85 6.34 -2.21
CA SER A 145 15.23 4.99 -2.64
C SER A 145 15.48 4.92 -4.14
N LEU A 146 14.60 5.54 -4.93
CA LEU A 146 14.74 5.62 -6.38
C LEU A 146 15.98 6.43 -6.77
N LYS A 147 16.24 7.54 -6.08
CA LYS A 147 17.45 8.34 -6.27
C LYS A 147 18.72 7.56 -5.91
N GLN A 148 18.73 6.85 -4.79
CA GLN A 148 19.86 6.03 -4.34
C GLN A 148 20.20 4.92 -5.34
N LEU A 149 19.19 4.36 -6.02
CA LEU A 149 19.36 3.34 -7.05
C LEU A 149 19.67 3.91 -8.44
N ASN A 150 19.87 5.22 -8.56
CA ASN A 150 20.12 5.93 -9.82
C ASN A 150 19.04 5.66 -10.88
N ILE A 151 17.78 5.55 -10.45
CA ILE A 151 16.64 5.45 -11.37
C ILE A 151 16.47 6.79 -12.10
N THR A 152 16.20 6.73 -13.41
CA THR A 152 16.06 7.93 -14.25
C THR A 152 14.92 8.82 -13.74
N GLU A 153 15.08 10.15 -13.85
CA GLU A 153 14.07 11.11 -13.35
C GLU A 153 12.67 10.89 -13.96
N ASP A 154 12.61 10.56 -15.25
CA ASP A 154 11.35 10.25 -15.95
C ASP A 154 10.63 9.03 -15.35
N LEU A 155 11.37 7.98 -15.02
CA LEU A 155 10.80 6.77 -14.41
C LEU A 155 10.45 7.02 -12.94
N THR A 156 11.30 7.75 -12.22
CA THR A 156 11.03 8.17 -10.83
C THR A 156 9.72 8.94 -10.75
N TYR A 157 9.50 9.93 -11.62
CA TYR A 157 8.25 10.67 -11.69
C TYR A 157 7.03 9.75 -11.93
N GLN A 158 7.16 8.78 -12.85
CA GLN A 158 6.07 7.83 -13.14
C GLN A 158 5.77 6.90 -11.97
N ILE A 159 6.79 6.43 -11.24
CA ILE A 159 6.62 5.58 -10.06
C ILE A 159 5.97 6.38 -8.93
N LEU A 160 6.44 7.58 -8.64
CA LEU A 160 5.85 8.45 -7.62
C LEU A 160 4.40 8.80 -7.96
N ALA A 161 4.11 9.16 -9.22
CA ALA A 161 2.74 9.44 -9.65
C ALA A 161 1.83 8.20 -9.56
N LEU A 162 2.37 6.99 -9.73
CA LEU A 162 1.61 5.75 -9.53
C LEU A 162 1.35 5.49 -8.04
N ALA A 163 2.38 5.66 -7.20
CA ALA A 163 2.27 5.50 -5.75
C ALA A 163 1.21 6.45 -5.17
N GLU A 164 1.25 7.73 -5.58
CA GLU A 164 0.34 8.79 -5.12
C GLU A 164 -1.15 8.44 -5.33
N LYS A 165 -1.49 7.71 -6.41
CA LYS A 165 -2.87 7.23 -6.66
C LYS A 165 -3.36 6.23 -5.61
N GLY A 166 -2.46 5.59 -4.87
CA GLY A 166 -2.75 4.67 -3.79
C GLY A 166 -3.07 5.34 -2.46
N ARG A 167 -2.86 6.67 -2.32
CA ARG A 167 -3.01 7.41 -1.06
C ARG A 167 -4.37 7.20 -0.41
N ASP A 168 -5.44 7.48 -1.14
CA ASP A 168 -6.79 7.38 -0.56
C ASP A 168 -7.19 5.94 -0.24
N GLY A 169 -6.66 4.96 -0.99
CA GLY A 169 -6.82 3.55 -0.66
C GLY A 169 -6.13 3.19 0.66
N LEU A 170 -4.88 3.59 0.83
CA LEU A 170 -4.10 3.31 2.04
C LEU A 170 -4.64 4.04 3.27
N LEU A 171 -5.17 5.25 3.11
CA LEU A 171 -5.77 6.02 4.21
C LEU A 171 -7.25 5.68 4.44
N ALA A 172 -7.75 4.62 3.79
CA ALA A 172 -9.12 4.14 3.88
C ALA A 172 -10.21 5.19 3.54
N ARG A 173 -9.86 6.13 2.66
CA ARG A 173 -10.74 7.19 2.11
C ARG A 173 -11.33 6.84 0.74
N GLY A 174 -10.88 5.74 0.14
CA GLY A 174 -11.27 5.31 -1.21
C GLY A 174 -12.59 4.55 -1.29
N VAL A 175 -12.86 3.97 -2.47
CA VAL A 175 -14.03 3.12 -2.77
C VAL A 175 -13.67 1.65 -2.59
N GLU A 176 -14.61 0.85 -2.09
CA GLU A 176 -14.40 -0.57 -1.74
C GLU A 176 -13.98 -1.39 -2.97
N VAL A 177 -12.79 -2.00 -2.91
CA VAL A 177 -12.32 -2.92 -3.95
C VAL A 177 -12.81 -4.31 -3.62
N LYS A 178 -13.93 -4.72 -4.24
CA LYS A 178 -14.50 -6.05 -4.04
C LYS A 178 -13.76 -7.09 -4.87
N LYS A 179 -13.54 -8.28 -4.29
CA LYS A 179 -13.18 -9.48 -5.07
C LYS A 179 -14.25 -9.68 -6.15
N ALA A 180 -13.84 -9.87 -7.40
CA ALA A 180 -14.77 -10.30 -8.43
C ALA A 180 -15.38 -11.65 -8.01
N ALA A 181 -16.71 -11.73 -8.03
CA ALA A 181 -17.46 -12.92 -7.65
C ALA A 181 -17.29 -14.06 -8.67
#